data_AF-A0A0D6B094-F1
#
_entry.id   AF-A0A0D6B094-F1
#
_cell.length_a   1.000
_cell.length_b   1.000
_cell.length_c   1.000
_cell.angle_alpha   90.00
_cell.angle_beta   90.00
_cell.angle_gamma   90.00
#
_symmetry.space_group_name_H-M   'P 1'
#
loop_
_entity.id
_entity.type
_entity.pdbx_description
1 polymer ?
#
loop_
_entity_poly.entity_id
_entity_poly.type
_entity_poly.pdbx_seq_one_letter_code
_entity_poly.pdbx_strand_id
1 'polypeptide(L)'
;MNRPAIAFAPTAIPGALLAASYRADLIETGFQRLGPDQRRAVQAELRELGLYAAQIDGAFGPETEAALVQGADYLVWSSRGAMRVDLGTPRGVAVYLRGLALGQVAA
;
A
#
# COMPACT_ATOMS: atom_id res chain seq x y z
N MET A 1 -20.77 -6.98 12.50
CA MET A 1 -19.78 -5.93 12.84
C MET A 1 -19.65 -5.05 11.61
N ASN A 2 -20.31 -3.89 11.64
CA ASN A 2 -20.60 -3.10 10.45
C ASN A 2 -19.39 -2.21 10.13
N ARG A 3 -18.63 -2.54 9.07
CA ARG A 3 -17.55 -1.68 8.58
C ARG A 3 -18.20 -0.54 7.78
N PRO A 4 -17.98 0.75 8.13
CA PRO A 4 -18.46 1.84 7.30
C PRO A 4 -17.73 1.78 5.95
N ALA A 5 -18.48 1.68 4.86
CA ALA A 5 -17.95 1.86 3.52
C ALA A 5 -17.43 3.30 3.42
N ILE A 6 -16.11 3.48 3.51
CA ILE A 6 -15.47 4.78 3.29
C ILE A 6 -15.53 5.04 1.78
N ALA A 7 -16.59 5.72 1.35
CA ALA A 7 -16.67 6.28 0.01
C ALA A 7 -15.68 7.46 -0.07
N PHE A 8 -14.49 7.21 -0.63
CA PHE A 8 -13.55 8.28 -0.97
C PHE A 8 -14.10 9.04 -2.17
N ALA A 9 -14.70 10.21 -1.91
CA ALA A 9 -14.95 11.20 -2.95
C ALA A 9 -13.61 11.75 -3.47
N PRO A 10 -13.43 11.95 -4.79
CA PRO A 10 -12.19 12.45 -5.37
C PRO A 10 -12.12 13.97 -5.18
N THR A 11 -11.89 14.44 -3.95
CA THR A 11 -11.65 15.85 -3.67
C THR A 11 -10.35 15.99 -2.92
N ALA A 12 -9.32 16.40 -3.68
CA ALA A 12 -8.04 16.94 -3.25
C ALA A 12 -7.34 16.19 -2.11
N ILE A 13 -6.36 15.35 -2.48
CA ILE A 13 -5.42 14.69 -1.57
C ILE A 13 -4.79 15.75 -0.63
N PRO A 14 -5.08 15.77 0.68
CA PRO A 14 -4.24 16.44 1.64
C PRO A 14 -3.04 15.52 1.92
N GLY A 15 -2.21 15.30 0.90
CA GLY A 15 -1.10 14.34 0.90
C GLY A 15 0.20 14.95 0.39
N ALA A 16 0.33 16.26 0.49
CA ALA A 16 1.59 16.96 0.17
C ALA A 16 2.73 16.68 1.17
N LEU A 17 2.53 15.80 2.17
CA LEU A 17 3.51 15.51 3.21
C LEU A 17 4.32 14.21 3.01
N LEU A 18 4.13 13.48 1.89
CA LEU A 18 5.03 12.38 1.49
C LEU A 18 6.00 12.75 0.36
N ALA A 19 6.05 14.02 -0.05
CA ALA A 19 6.90 14.49 -1.15
C ALA A 19 8.42 14.35 -0.91
N ALA A 20 8.86 13.89 0.26
CA ALA A 20 10.29 13.80 0.59
C ALA A 20 10.92 12.40 0.54
N SER A 21 10.17 11.28 0.40
CA SER A 21 10.79 9.94 0.48
C SER A 21 10.02 8.80 -0.19
N TYR A 22 9.39 9.02 -1.35
CA TYR A 22 8.87 7.91 -2.17
C TYR A 22 9.86 7.56 -3.28
N ARG A 23 10.36 6.32 -3.29
CA ARG A 23 11.19 5.79 -4.37
C ARG A 23 10.49 4.65 -5.09
N ALA A 24 9.97 4.91 -6.28
CA ALA A 24 9.29 3.92 -7.11
C ALA A 24 10.16 2.69 -7.37
N ASP A 25 11.45 2.89 -7.62
CA ASP A 25 12.43 1.81 -7.84
C ASP A 25 12.54 0.85 -6.65
N LEU A 26 12.42 1.38 -5.42
CA LEU A 26 12.47 0.56 -4.21
C LEU A 26 11.20 -0.24 -4.00
N ILE A 27 10.03 0.34 -4.31
CA ILE A 27 8.75 -0.37 -4.23
C ILE A 27 8.71 -1.52 -5.24
N GLU A 28 9.06 -1.25 -6.50
CA GLU A 28 9.12 -2.29 -7.53
C GLU A 28 10.08 -3.41 -7.11
N THR A 29 11.32 -3.05 -6.73
CA THR A 29 12.33 -4.03 -6.31
C THR A 29 11.86 -4.82 -5.10
N GLY A 30 11.27 -4.16 -4.10
CA GLY A 30 10.74 -4.81 -2.90
C GLY A 30 9.60 -5.78 -3.22
N PHE A 31 8.70 -5.38 -4.11
CA PHE A 31 7.56 -6.19 -4.54
C PHE A 31 8.02 -7.41 -5.33
N GLN A 32 8.97 -7.26 -6.24
CA GLN A 32 9.54 -8.37 -7.01
C GLN A 32 10.28 -9.40 -6.14
N ARG A 33 10.78 -8.99 -4.96
CA ARG A 33 11.41 -9.90 -4.00
C ARG A 33 10.41 -10.76 -3.21
N LEU A 34 9.12 -10.42 -3.24
CA LEU A 34 8.08 -11.25 -2.64
C LEU A 34 7.83 -12.50 -3.48
N GLY A 35 7.43 -13.59 -2.82
CA GLY A 35 6.93 -14.78 -3.52
C GLY A 35 5.64 -14.50 -4.29
N PRO A 36 5.29 -15.31 -5.30
CA PRO A 36 4.09 -15.11 -6.13
C PRO A 36 2.79 -15.02 -5.31
N ASP A 37 2.63 -15.86 -4.28
CA ASP A 37 1.46 -15.82 -3.41
C ASP A 37 1.42 -14.55 -2.54
N GLN A 38 2.58 -14.08 -2.08
CA GLN A 38 2.68 -12.84 -1.31
C GLN A 38 2.34 -11.62 -2.17
N ARG A 39 2.75 -11.59 -3.44
CA ARG A 39 2.39 -10.49 -4.37
C ARG A 39 0.88 -10.42 -4.60
N ARG A 40 0.23 -11.58 -4.75
CA ARG A 40 -1.23 -11.66 -4.88
C ARG A 40 -1.94 -11.28 -3.58
N ALA A 41 -1.42 -11.69 -2.43
CA ALA A 41 -1.94 -11.29 -1.13
C ALA A 41 -1.88 -9.77 -0.93
N VAL A 42 -0.77 -9.13 -1.31
CA VAL A 42 -0.63 -7.66 -1.28
C VAL A 42 -1.71 -6.99 -2.15
N GLN A 43 -1.87 -7.42 -3.41
CA GLN A 43 -2.89 -6.87 -4.29
C GLN A 43 -4.32 -7.12 -3.78
N ALA A 44 -4.57 -8.28 -3.17
CA ALA A 44 -5.86 -8.62 -2.57
C ALA A 44 -6.18 -7.69 -1.39
N GLU A 45 -5.22 -7.48 -0.49
CA GLU A 45 -5.35 -6.58 0.66
C GLU A 45 -5.63 -5.14 0.19
N LEU A 46 -4.86 -4.64 -0.79
CA LEU A 46 -5.10 -3.30 -1.35
C LEU A 46 -6.48 -3.18 -2.00
N ARG A 47 -7.01 -4.25 -2.59
CA ARG A 47 -8.36 -4.28 -3.15
C ARG A 47 -9.43 -4.28 -2.06
N GLU A 48 -9.22 -5.01 -0.97
CA GLU A 48 -10.13 -4.99 0.19
C GLU A 48 -10.19 -3.61 0.85
N LEU A 49 -9.08 -2.87 0.83
CA LEU A 49 -9.00 -1.47 1.25
C LEU A 49 -9.65 -0.49 0.24
N GLY A 50 -10.07 -0.96 -0.94
CA GLY A 50 -10.63 -0.13 -2.00
C GLY A 50 -9.61 0.69 -2.80
N LEU A 51 -8.31 0.40 -2.64
CA LEU A 51 -7.19 1.13 -3.24
C LEU A 51 -6.66 0.49 -4.53
N TYR A 52 -7.08 -0.75 -4.84
CA TYR A 52 -6.65 -1.49 -6.03
C TYR A 52 -7.84 -2.06 -6.79
N ALA A 53 -8.00 -1.66 -8.05
CA ALA A 53 -9.12 -2.08 -8.91
C ALA A 53 -8.72 -3.06 -10.02
N ALA A 54 -7.42 -3.24 -10.25
CA ALA A 54 -6.90 -4.12 -11.30
C ALA A 54 -6.91 -5.61 -10.88
N GLN A 55 -6.49 -6.47 -11.82
CA GLN A 55 -6.48 -7.91 -11.61
C GLN A 55 -5.43 -8.34 -10.58
N ILE A 56 -5.79 -9.27 -9.69
CA ILE A 56 -4.83 -9.90 -8.77
C ILE A 56 -4.07 -10.98 -9.53
N ASP A 57 -2.97 -10.59 -10.17
CA ASP A 57 -2.11 -11.46 -10.97
C ASP A 57 -0.72 -11.71 -10.35
N GLY A 58 -0.34 -10.87 -9.37
CA GLY A 58 0.98 -10.82 -8.76
C GLY A 58 2.03 -10.10 -9.61
N ALA A 59 1.62 -9.37 -10.64
CA ALA A 59 2.50 -8.57 -11.49
C ALA A 59 2.64 -7.13 -10.95
N PHE A 60 3.82 -6.56 -11.16
CA PHE A 60 4.04 -5.15 -10.87
C PHE A 60 3.71 -4.31 -12.11
N GLY A 61 2.97 -3.22 -11.91
CA GLY A 61 2.60 -2.29 -12.96
C GLY A 61 2.10 -0.97 -12.36
N PRO A 62 1.75 0.02 -13.20
CA PRO A 62 1.42 1.37 -12.75
C PRO A 62 0.27 1.41 -11.73
N GLU A 63 -0.76 0.57 -11.91
CA GLU A 63 -1.88 0.44 -10.98
C GLU A 63 -1.44 -0.13 -9.62
N THR A 64 -0.55 -1.13 -9.64
CA THR A 64 -0.01 -1.75 -8.41
C THR A 64 0.86 -0.75 -7.66
N GLU A 65 1.68 0.01 -8.37
CA GLU A 65 2.50 1.09 -7.82
C GLU A 65 1.63 2.17 -7.17
N ALA A 66 0.64 2.68 -7.90
CA ALA A 66 -0.25 3.73 -7.40
C ALA A 66 -1.01 3.28 -6.14
N ALA A 67 -1.51 2.04 -6.13
CA ALA A 67 -2.19 1.47 -4.96
C ALA A 67 -1.25 1.30 -3.76
N LEU A 68 0.01 0.92 -3.98
CA LEU A 68 1.01 0.80 -2.92
C LEU A 68 1.38 2.16 -2.31
N VAL A 69 1.46 3.21 -3.12
CA VAL A 69 1.68 4.57 -2.63
C VAL A 69 0.47 5.07 -1.82
N GLN A 70 -0.74 4.89 -2.36
CA GLN A 70 -1.97 5.27 -1.66
C GLN A 70 -2.17 4.47 -0.38
N GLY A 71 -1.84 3.18 -0.38
CA GLY A 71 -1.90 2.32 0.79
C GLY A 71 -1.00 2.82 1.92
N ALA A 72 0.22 3.26 1.60
CA ALA A 72 1.13 3.80 2.59
C ALA A 72 0.57 5.09 3.23
N ASP A 73 0.00 5.99 2.42
CA ASP A 73 -0.67 7.20 2.89
C ASP A 73 -1.90 6.88 3.76
N TYR A 74 -2.73 5.93 3.30
CA TYR A 74 -3.90 5.44 4.03
C TYR A 74 -3.53 4.86 5.40
N LEU A 75 -2.43 4.12 5.52
CA LEU A 75 -1.97 3.57 6.80
C LEU A 75 -1.49 4.64 7.76
N VAL A 76 -0.78 5.66 7.26
CA VAL A 76 -0.37 6.81 8.08
C VAL A 76 -1.59 7.55 8.63
N TRP A 77 -2.62 7.74 7.79
CA TRP A 77 -3.85 8.43 8.16
C TRP A 77 -4.75 7.61 9.10
N SER A 78 -4.99 6.33 8.79
CA SER A 78 -5.89 5.46 9.56
C SER A 78 -5.33 5.10 10.93
N SER A 79 -4.00 5.03 11.07
CA SER A 79 -3.34 4.60 12.30
C SER A 79 -3.08 5.76 13.29
N ARG A 80 -3.92 6.79 13.41
CA ARG A 80 -3.73 7.92 14.38
C ARG A 80 -2.27 8.46 14.50
N GLY A 81 -1.45 8.34 13.46
CA GLY A 81 -0.01 8.67 13.47
C GLY A 81 0.96 7.67 14.16
N ALA A 82 0.53 6.46 14.54
CA ALA A 82 1.37 5.46 15.21
C ALA A 82 2.26 4.65 14.24
N MET A 83 1.80 4.42 13.00
CA MET A 83 2.57 3.69 11.99
C MET A 83 3.35 4.65 11.08
N ARG A 84 4.69 4.57 11.15
CA ARG A 84 5.57 5.25 10.19
C ARG A 84 5.88 4.29 9.04
N VAL A 85 5.28 4.52 7.88
CA VAL A 85 5.66 3.83 6.65
C VAL A 85 6.82 4.60 6.02
N ASP A 86 7.96 3.93 5.82
CA ASP A 86 9.13 4.50 5.14
C ASP A 86 9.29 3.84 3.78
N LEU A 87 9.01 4.59 2.71
CA LEU A 87 9.18 4.15 1.32
C LEU A 87 10.49 4.66 0.69
N GLY A 88 11.33 5.32 1.49
CA GLY A 88 12.61 5.87 1.04
C GLY A 88 13.77 4.88 1.23
N THR A 89 13.55 3.81 2.00
CA THR A 89 14.56 2.79 2.28
C THR A 89 14.11 1.38 1.87
N PRO A 90 15.04 0.50 1.42
CA PRO A 90 14.69 -0.88 1.07
C PRO A 90 14.08 -1.65 2.25
N ARG A 91 14.53 -1.36 3.46
CA ARG A 91 14.03 -2.00 4.69
C ARG A 91 12.60 -1.58 5.00
N GLY A 92 12.29 -0.29 4.90
CA GLY A 92 10.94 0.22 5.15
C GLY A 92 9.93 -0.34 4.15
N VAL A 93 10.29 -0.36 2.86
CA VAL A 93 9.47 -0.99 1.81
C VAL A 93 9.23 -2.47 2.10
N ALA A 94 10.26 -3.23 2.48
CA ALA A 94 10.11 -4.65 2.77
C ALA A 94 9.19 -4.92 3.97
N VAL A 95 9.24 -4.07 5.01
CA VAL A 95 8.35 -4.17 6.18
C VAL A 95 6.91 -3.87 5.76
N TYR A 96 6.69 -2.78 5.03
CA TYR A 96 5.38 -2.39 4.52
C TYR A 96 4.73 -3.50 3.68
N LEU A 97 5.45 -3.99 2.68
CA LEU A 97 4.96 -5.01 1.75
C LEU A 97 4.67 -6.35 2.45
N ARG A 98 5.50 -6.76 3.42
CA ARG A 98 5.22 -7.96 4.22
C ARG A 98 3.98 -7.78 5.10
N GLY A 99 3.80 -6.61 5.70
CA GLY A 99 2.61 -6.30 6.49
C GLY A 99 1.32 -6.44 5.66
N LEU A 100 1.34 -5.91 4.43
CA LEU A 100 0.25 -6.11 3.46
C LEU A 100 0.06 -7.57 3.09
N ALA A 101 1.15 -8.30 2.77
CA ALA A 101 1.08 -9.72 2.40
C ALA A 101 0.51 -10.62 3.52
N LEU A 102 0.65 -10.19 4.78
CA LEU A 102 0.17 -10.91 5.95
C LEU A 102 -1.21 -10.41 6.44
N GLY A 103 -1.82 -9.41 5.78
CA GLY A 103 -3.08 -8.81 6.22
C GLY A 103 -3.00 -8.08 7.57
N GLN A 104 -1.80 -7.65 7.99
CA GLN A 104 -1.54 -7.11 9.32
C GLN A 104 -1.72 -5.59 9.42
N VAL A 105 -2.03 -4.93 8.30
CA VAL A 105 -2.09 -3.47 8.23
C VAL A 105 -3.51 -2.89 8.30
N ALA A 106 -4.54 -3.73 8.16
CA ALA A 106 -5.95 -3.31 8.19
C ALA A 106 -6.71 -3.74 9.47
N ALA A 107 -6.02 -4.21 10.51
CA ALA A 107 -6.60 -4.75 11.75
C ALA A 107 -6.87 -3.69 12.84
#